data_AF-A0A5C6E768-F1
#
_entry.id   AF-A0A5C6E768-F1
#
_cell.length_a   1.000
_cell.length_b   1.000
_cell.length_c   1.000
_cell.angle_alpha   90.00
_cell.angle_beta   90.00
_cell.angle_gamma   90.00
#
_symmetry.space_group_name_H-M   'P 1'
#
loop_
_entity.id
_entity.type
_entity.pdbx_description
1 polymer ?
#
loop_
_entity_poly.entity_id
_entity_poly.type
_entity_poly.pdbx_seq_one_letter_code
_entity_poly.pdbx_strand_id
1 'polypeptide(L)'
;MRRNEYLFDLADWLTDPPNGGPIQMWVVGAGLSTLISLYGISCCLTQRATTLNITMRGFQPIGRGLWLEISGIHAVTFGLVIVCIGLFVHFQWFWGNHKRLFPFHEVAKYCAALGLVVAILAHAYTMITQT
;
A
#
# COMPACT_ATOMS: atom_id res chain seq x y z
N MET A 1 18.29 -9.77 -19.23
CA MET A 1 18.10 -10.94 -18.33
C MET A 1 17.95 -10.50 -16.87
N ARG A 2 18.78 -9.60 -16.33
CA ARG A 2 18.72 -9.10 -14.93
C ARG A 2 17.37 -8.59 -14.38
N ARG A 3 16.53 -7.89 -15.18
CA ARG A 3 15.28 -7.28 -14.65
C ARG A 3 14.20 -8.30 -14.29
N ASN A 4 14.16 -9.42 -15.00
CA ASN A 4 13.16 -10.45 -14.74
C ASN A 4 13.48 -11.22 -13.46
N GLU A 5 14.77 -11.45 -13.18
CA GLU A 5 15.25 -12.06 -11.92
C GLU A 5 14.76 -11.27 -10.70
N TYR A 6 14.89 -9.94 -10.69
CA TYR A 6 14.36 -9.12 -9.58
C TYR A 6 12.84 -9.19 -9.41
N LEU A 7 12.08 -9.34 -10.50
CA LEU A 7 10.62 -9.46 -10.42
C LEU A 7 10.20 -10.83 -9.89
N PHE A 8 10.88 -11.90 -10.31
CA PHE A 8 10.65 -13.24 -9.79
C PHE A 8 11.12 -13.36 -8.33
N ASP A 9 12.30 -12.85 -7.97
CA ASP A 9 12.78 -12.82 -6.58
C ASP A 9 11.84 -12.01 -5.66
N LEU A 10 11.32 -10.89 -6.16
CA LEU A 10 10.34 -10.10 -5.42
C LEU A 10 9.03 -10.87 -5.25
N ALA A 11 8.54 -11.54 -6.30
CA ALA A 11 7.35 -12.35 -6.24
C ALA A 11 7.52 -13.54 -5.28
N ASP A 12 8.64 -14.25 -5.34
CA ASP A 12 8.96 -15.36 -4.44
C ASP A 12 9.01 -14.87 -2.99
N TRP A 13 9.71 -13.74 -2.73
CA TRP A 13 9.75 -13.12 -1.41
C TRP A 13 8.37 -12.66 -0.88
N LEU A 14 7.48 -12.21 -1.76
CA LEU A 14 6.10 -11.84 -1.44
C LEU A 14 5.17 -13.05 -1.25
N THR A 15 5.52 -14.20 -1.82
CA THR A 15 4.71 -15.41 -1.78
C THR A 15 5.09 -16.27 -0.59
N ASP A 16 6.39 -16.32 -0.26
CA ASP A 16 6.90 -17.05 0.88
C ASP A 16 6.26 -16.58 2.20
N PRO A 17 5.93 -17.54 3.10
CA PRO A 17 5.47 -17.20 4.43
C PRO A 17 6.54 -16.36 5.15
N PRO A 18 6.17 -15.37 5.97
CA PRO A 18 7.15 -14.54 6.63
C PRO A 18 8.03 -15.39 7.55
N ASN A 19 9.35 -15.34 7.38
CA ASN A 19 10.32 -15.87 8.36
C ASN A 19 10.41 -15.01 9.64
N GLY A 20 9.39 -14.20 9.90
CA GLY A 20 9.38 -13.18 10.93
C GLY A 20 8.84 -13.70 12.25
N GLY A 21 9.68 -13.71 13.29
CA GLY A 21 9.23 -14.01 14.65
C GLY A 21 8.14 -13.06 15.18
N PRO A 22 7.63 -13.29 16.41
CA PRO A 22 6.49 -12.57 16.98
C PRO A 22 6.61 -11.03 16.94
N ILE A 23 7.83 -10.50 16.99
CA ILE A 23 8.11 -9.06 16.92
C ILE A 23 7.70 -8.49 15.56
N GLN A 24 8.06 -9.13 14.45
CA GLN A 24 7.70 -8.63 13.12
C GLN A 24 6.19 -8.73 12.88
N MET A 25 5.55 -9.79 13.38
CA MET A 25 4.10 -9.94 13.35
C MET A 25 3.38 -8.74 13.98
N TRP A 26 3.78 -8.31 15.17
CA TRP A 26 3.14 -7.19 15.86
C TRP A 26 3.57 -5.83 15.32
N VAL A 27 4.86 -5.61 15.08
CA VAL A 27 5.37 -4.30 14.66
C VAL A 27 4.98 -3.99 13.22
N VAL A 28 5.22 -4.90 12.29
CA VAL A 28 4.93 -4.71 10.86
C VAL A 28 3.50 -5.12 10.55
N GLY A 29 3.13 -6.33 10.95
CA GLY A 29 1.82 -6.90 10.63
C GLY A 29 0.65 -6.19 11.32
N ALA A 30 0.80 -5.67 12.54
CA ALA A 30 -0.26 -4.90 13.20
C ALA A 30 0.04 -3.40 13.23
N GLY A 31 1.22 -2.98 13.71
CA GLY A 31 1.55 -1.56 13.89
C GLY A 31 1.59 -0.80 12.57
N LEU A 32 2.52 -1.17 11.68
CA LEU A 32 2.73 -0.48 10.41
C LEU A 32 1.50 -0.56 9.51
N SER A 33 0.87 -1.73 9.41
CA SER A 33 -0.35 -1.90 8.63
C SER A 33 -1.50 -1.02 9.11
N THR A 34 -1.68 -0.86 10.43
CA THR A 34 -2.70 0.01 11.01
C THR A 34 -2.42 1.46 10.68
N LEU A 35 -1.17 1.92 10.81
CA LEU A 35 -0.79 3.29 10.46
C LEU A 35 -1.06 3.60 8.98
N ILE A 36 -0.66 2.70 8.08
CA ILE A 36 -0.90 2.84 6.64
C ILE A 36 -2.41 2.87 6.35
N SER A 37 -3.17 1.94 6.92
CA SER A 37 -4.61 1.83 6.68
C SER A 37 -5.36 3.05 7.23
N LEU A 38 -5.02 3.53 8.43
CA LEU A 38 -5.61 4.72 9.03
C LEU A 38 -5.33 5.97 8.18
N TYR A 39 -4.12 6.09 7.63
CA TYR A 39 -3.80 7.19 6.72
C TYR A 39 -4.68 7.13 5.46
N GLY A 40 -4.78 5.96 4.81
CA GLY A 40 -5.63 5.78 3.63
C GLY A 40 -7.11 6.06 3.90
N ILE A 41 -7.64 5.59 5.04
CA ILE A 41 -9.01 5.90 5.48
C ILE A 41 -9.19 7.41 5.72
N SER A 42 -8.22 8.05 6.36
CA SER A 42 -8.23 9.51 6.57
C SER A 42 -8.30 10.26 5.24
N CYS A 43 -7.53 9.84 4.22
CA CYS A 43 -7.61 10.42 2.88
C CYS A 43 -9.00 10.26 2.24
N CYS A 44 -9.63 9.09 2.42
CA CYS A 44 -10.99 8.85 1.92
C CYS A 44 -12.03 9.75 2.62
N LEU A 45 -11.91 9.96 3.93
CA LEU A 45 -12.87 10.75 4.72
C LEU A 45 -12.69 12.25 4.54
N THR A 46 -11.45 12.72 4.57
CA THR A 46 -11.13 14.14 4.43
C THR A 46 -11.16 14.61 2.98
N GLN A 47 -11.17 13.67 2.03
CA GLN A 47 -11.05 13.92 0.59
C GLN A 47 -9.81 14.77 0.25
N ARG A 48 -8.77 14.64 1.08
CA ARG A 48 -7.48 15.31 0.93
C ARG A 48 -6.37 14.30 1.17
N ALA A 49 -5.44 14.23 0.25
CA ALA A 49 -4.26 13.40 0.37
C ALA A 49 -3.02 14.27 0.17
N THR A 50 -2.09 14.21 1.12
CA THR A 50 -0.78 14.83 1.00
C THR A 50 0.20 13.77 0.52
N THR A 51 0.62 13.86 -0.74
CA THR A 51 1.58 12.92 -1.32
C THR A 51 2.93 13.59 -1.48
N LEU A 52 4.01 12.81 -1.47
CA LEU A 52 5.35 13.34 -1.74
C LEU A 52 5.46 13.62 -3.24
N ASN A 53 5.83 14.85 -3.60
CA ASN A 53 6.02 15.23 -4.99
C ASN A 53 7.30 14.62 -5.57
N ILE A 54 7.19 13.40 -6.08
CA ILE A 54 8.29 12.64 -6.71
C ILE A 54 8.57 13.07 -8.16
N THR A 55 7.85 14.07 -8.71
CA THR A 55 8.12 14.59 -10.06
C THR A 55 9.25 15.64 -10.08
N MET A 56 9.80 16.02 -8.92
CA MET A 56 10.92 16.95 -8.83
C MET A 56 12.25 16.30 -9.25
N ARG A 57 12.51 16.31 -10.55
CA ARG A 57 13.81 16.02 -11.17
C ARG A 57 14.78 17.19 -10.90
N GLY A 58 15.24 17.36 -9.65
CA GLY A 58 16.23 18.37 -9.28
C GLY A 58 16.16 18.82 -7.82
N PHE A 59 17.32 18.99 -7.19
CA PHE A 59 17.50 19.56 -5.86
C PHE A 59 17.01 21.03 -5.82
N GLN A 60 15.79 21.27 -5.36
CA GLN A 60 15.29 22.59 -4.96
C GLN A 60 14.88 22.59 -3.48
N PRO A 61 14.93 23.75 -2.80
CA PRO A 61 14.95 23.82 -1.35
C PRO A 61 13.69 23.21 -0.71
N ILE A 62 13.95 22.35 0.27
CA ILE A 62 13.00 21.70 1.17
C ILE A 62 12.10 22.79 1.77
N GLY A 63 10.90 23.02 1.23
CA GLY A 63 10.02 24.02 1.83
C GLY A 63 8.72 24.37 1.12
N ARG A 64 8.63 24.29 -0.22
CA ARG A 64 7.43 24.81 -0.94
C ARG A 64 6.80 23.93 -2.02
N GLY A 65 7.29 22.72 -2.27
CA GLY A 65 6.70 21.85 -3.30
C GLY A 65 6.86 20.35 -3.06
N LEU A 66 7.22 19.96 -1.84
CA LEU A 66 7.47 18.58 -1.46
C LEU A 66 6.18 17.81 -1.18
N TRP A 67 5.13 18.52 -0.77
CA TRP A 67 3.79 18.00 -0.52
C TRP A 67 2.89 18.38 -1.68
N LEU A 68 2.47 17.39 -2.47
CA LEU A 68 1.42 17.52 -3.47
C LEU A 68 0.09 17.27 -2.75
N GLU A 69 -0.73 18.30 -2.64
CA GLU A 69 -2.07 18.16 -2.08
C GLU A 69 -3.02 17.74 -3.21
N ILE A 70 -3.49 16.51 -3.13
CA ILE A 70 -4.52 15.96 -4.01
C ILE A 70 -5.85 16.10 -3.28
N SER A 71 -6.88 16.61 -3.96
CA SER A 71 -8.20 16.79 -3.36
C SER A 71 -9.31 16.12 -4.18
N GLY A 72 -10.47 15.91 -3.56
CA GLY A 72 -11.65 15.35 -4.22
C GLY A 72 -11.53 13.86 -4.52
N ILE A 73 -12.06 13.42 -5.66
CA ILE A 73 -12.15 11.98 -5.99
C ILE A 73 -10.78 11.32 -6.14
N HIS A 74 -9.76 12.09 -6.55
CA HIS A 74 -8.39 11.61 -6.67
C HIS A 74 -7.79 11.26 -5.31
N ALA A 75 -8.11 12.02 -4.26
CA ALA A 75 -7.68 11.73 -2.90
C ALA A 75 -8.35 10.47 -2.33
N VAL A 76 -9.63 10.25 -2.67
CA VAL A 76 -10.37 9.05 -2.26
C VAL A 76 -9.80 7.80 -2.93
N THR A 77 -9.60 7.84 -4.24
CA THR A 77 -9.04 6.69 -4.98
C THR A 77 -7.59 6.41 -4.57
N PHE A 78 -6.80 7.44 -4.30
CA PHE A 78 -5.46 7.28 -3.71
C PHE A 78 -5.53 6.66 -2.30
N GLY A 79 -6.45 7.13 -1.45
CA GLY A 79 -6.68 6.55 -0.12
C GLY A 79 -7.01 5.06 -0.18
N LEU A 80 -7.84 4.63 -1.15
CA LEU A 80 -8.16 3.21 -1.37
C LEU A 80 -6.92 2.38 -1.75
N VAL A 81 -6.02 2.91 -2.59
CA VAL A 81 -4.73 2.27 -2.90
C VAL A 81 -3.95 2.04 -1.61
N ILE A 82 -3.81 3.08 -0.78
CA ILE A 82 -3.07 3.00 0.49
C ILE A 82 -3.70 2.00 1.46
N VAL A 83 -5.04 1.96 1.59
CA VAL A 83 -5.73 0.98 2.43
C VAL A 83 -5.46 -0.45 1.95
N CYS A 84 -5.50 -0.70 0.64
CA CYS A 84 -5.21 -2.03 0.10
C CYS A 84 -3.77 -2.47 0.40
N ILE A 85 -2.80 -1.55 0.35
CA ILE A 85 -1.41 -1.81 0.76
C ILE A 85 -1.36 -2.15 2.26
N GLY A 86 -2.02 -1.37 3.12
CA GLY A 86 -2.07 -1.63 4.56
C GLY A 86 -2.66 -3.01 4.89
N LEU A 87 -3.76 -3.39 4.23
CA LEU A 87 -4.37 -4.71 4.36
C LEU A 87 -3.46 -5.82 3.86
N PHE A 88 -2.78 -5.64 2.73
CA PHE A 88 -1.81 -6.60 2.23
C PHE A 88 -0.69 -6.87 3.25
N VAL A 89 -0.12 -5.80 3.83
CA VAL A 89 0.91 -5.91 4.88
C VAL A 89 0.36 -6.63 6.11
N HIS A 90 -0.89 -6.35 6.50
CA HIS A 90 -1.54 -7.04 7.62
C HIS A 90 -1.69 -8.54 7.36
N PHE A 91 -2.20 -8.93 6.19
CA PHE A 91 -2.41 -10.35 5.89
C PHE A 91 -1.08 -11.10 5.71
N GLN A 92 -0.08 -10.47 5.08
CA GLN A 92 1.23 -11.09 4.92
C GLN A 92 1.92 -11.29 6.27
N TRP A 93 2.12 -10.24 7.08
CA TRP A 93 2.94 -10.33 8.31
C TRP A 93 2.18 -10.70 9.58
N PHE A 94 0.89 -10.36 9.71
CA PHE A 94 0.11 -10.72 10.90
C PHE A 94 -0.55 -12.09 10.74
N TRP A 95 -1.34 -12.28 9.69
CA TRP A 95 -2.09 -13.54 9.50
C TRP A 95 -1.15 -14.69 9.15
N GLY A 96 -0.12 -14.44 8.32
CA GLY A 96 0.91 -15.42 7.97
C GLY A 96 1.76 -15.91 9.16
N ASN A 97 1.78 -15.18 10.28
CA ASN A 97 2.51 -15.58 11.50
C ASN A 97 1.59 -16.03 12.65
N HIS A 98 0.28 -15.85 12.51
CA HIS A 98 -0.68 -16.20 13.56
C HIS A 98 -1.23 -17.62 13.35
N LYS A 99 -0.92 -18.54 14.27
CA LYS A 99 -1.27 -19.98 14.18
C LYS A 99 -2.70 -20.29 13.73
N ARG A 100 -3.69 -19.52 14.21
CA ARG A 100 -5.12 -19.69 13.88
C ARG A 100 -5.54 -19.07 12.54
N LEU A 101 -4.86 -18.02 12.09
CA LEU A 101 -5.24 -17.25 10.89
C LEU A 101 -4.40 -17.63 9.66
N PHE A 102 -3.30 -18.36 9.88
CA PHE A 102 -2.43 -18.90 8.84
C PHE A 102 -3.18 -19.53 7.65
N PRO A 103 -4.17 -20.43 7.80
CA PRO A 103 -4.81 -21.05 6.63
C PRO A 103 -5.57 -20.06 5.73
N PHE A 104 -5.91 -18.87 6.23
CA PHE A 104 -6.66 -17.86 5.48
C PHE A 104 -5.75 -16.75 4.92
N HIS A 105 -4.46 -16.74 5.27
CA HIS A 105 -3.57 -15.63 4.96
C HIS A 105 -3.35 -15.46 3.45
N GLU A 106 -3.19 -16.57 2.70
CA GLU A 106 -2.99 -16.53 1.25
C GLU A 106 -4.21 -15.95 0.53
N VAL A 107 -5.41 -16.44 0.86
CA VAL A 107 -6.66 -15.97 0.26
C VAL A 107 -6.85 -14.48 0.55
N ALA A 108 -6.69 -14.06 1.81
CA ALA A 108 -6.83 -12.66 2.21
C ALA A 108 -5.78 -11.77 1.51
N LYS A 109 -4.54 -12.25 1.38
CA LYS A 109 -3.45 -11.58 0.66
C LYS A 109 -3.79 -11.37 -0.82
N TYR A 110 -4.28 -12.41 -1.51
CA TYR A 110 -4.69 -12.31 -2.91
C TYR A 110 -5.90 -11.39 -3.10
N CYS A 111 -6.87 -11.41 -2.17
CA CYS A 111 -7.98 -10.46 -2.18
C CYS A 111 -7.49 -9.01 -2.03
N ALA A 112 -6.55 -8.74 -1.12
CA ALA A 112 -5.95 -7.41 -0.96
C ALA A 112 -5.16 -6.98 -2.20
N ALA A 113 -4.42 -7.90 -2.83
CA ALA A 113 -3.69 -7.64 -4.06
C ALA A 113 -4.64 -7.32 -5.24
N LEU A 114 -5.74 -8.05 -5.37
CA LEU A 114 -6.77 -7.78 -6.37
C LEU A 114 -7.43 -6.41 -6.12
N GLY A 115 -7.77 -6.11 -4.87
CA GLY A 115 -8.28 -4.80 -4.46
C GLY A 115 -7.31 -3.67 -4.80
N LEU A 116 -6.01 -3.88 -4.60
CA LEU A 116 -4.96 -2.93 -4.96
C LEU A 116 -4.93 -2.65 -6.48
N VAL A 117 -5.00 -3.69 -7.31
CA VAL A 117 -5.04 -3.53 -8.77
C VAL A 117 -6.26 -2.71 -9.20
N VAL A 118 -7.45 -3.03 -8.66
CA VAL A 118 -8.68 -2.29 -8.95
C VAL A 118 -8.56 -0.83 -8.49
N ALA A 119 -8.01 -0.58 -7.30
CA ALA A 119 -7.83 0.76 -6.76
C ALA A 119 -6.85 1.59 -7.60
N ILE A 120 -5.75 0.99 -8.09
CA ILE A 120 -4.79 1.65 -8.98
C ILE A 120 -5.46 2.01 -10.31
N LEU A 121 -6.23 1.10 -10.91
CA LEU A 121 -6.94 1.36 -12.15
C LEU A 121 -7.98 2.47 -11.97
N ALA A 122 -8.74 2.44 -10.86
CA ALA A 122 -9.70 3.49 -10.53
C ALA A 122 -9.00 4.84 -10.32
N HIS A 123 -7.87 4.86 -9.61
CA HIS A 123 -7.08 6.07 -9.41
C HIS A 123 -6.56 6.62 -10.73
N ALA A 124 -5.95 5.79 -11.57
CA ALA A 124 -5.47 6.18 -12.90
C ALA A 124 -6.61 6.69 -13.78
N TYR A 125 -7.77 6.02 -13.78
CA TYR A 125 -8.95 6.45 -14.53
C TYR A 125 -9.42 7.83 -14.08
N THR A 126 -9.54 8.07 -12.76
CA THR A 126 -9.93 9.40 -12.27
C THR A 126 -8.93 10.46 -12.68
N MET A 127 -7.63 10.18 -12.56
CA MET A 127 -6.53 11.07 -12.98
C MET A 127 -6.52 11.37 -14.48
N ILE A 128 -7.11 10.52 -15.34
CA ILE A 128 -7.19 10.77 -16.79
C ILE A 128 -8.47 11.50 -17.18
N THR A 129 -9.58 11.22 -16.47
CA THR A 129 -10.92 11.69 -16.86
C THR A 129 -11.35 12.98 -16.18
N GLN A 130 -10.72 13.34 -15.06
CA GLN A 130 -11.06 14.54 -14.29
C GLN A 130 -9.95 15.59 -14.22
N THR A 131 -8.95 15.49 -15.10
CA THR A 131 -8.00 16.58 -15.43
C THR A 131 -8.61 17.55 -16.41
#